data_AF-A0A535MVQ5-F1
#
_entry.id   AF-A0A535MVQ5-F1
#
_cell.length_a   1.000
_cell.length_b   1.000
_cell.length_c   1.000
_cell.angle_alpha   90.00
_cell.angle_beta   90.00
_cell.angle_gamma   90.00
#
_symmetry.space_group_name_H-M   'P 1'
#
loop_
_entity.id
_entity.type
_entity.pdbx_description
1 polymer ?
#
loop_
_entity_poly.entity_id
_entity_poly.type
_entity_poly.pdbx_seq_one_letter_code
_entity_poly.pdbx_strand_id
1 'polypeptide(L)'
;IEEIAIDRVFIGSCTNARLEDLRIAAEVVRGRKVSQRVRAMVVPGSARVKAEAEAEGLDSIFREAGFEWRDAGCSMCLGMNPDVLQPGERCASTSNRNFEGRQGSGGRTHLVSPPMAAAAALAGHLVDVRRL
;
A
#
# COMPACT_ATOMS: atom_id res chain seq x y z
N ILE A 1 -16.40 0.58 -11.88
CA ILE A 1 -15.46 1.24 -10.94
C ILE A 1 -14.02 1.19 -11.47
N GLU A 2 -13.76 0.49 -12.58
CA GLU A 2 -12.49 0.62 -13.31
C GLU A 2 -12.47 2.00 -13.96
N GLU A 3 -11.43 2.79 -13.68
CA GLU A 3 -11.10 4.16 -14.17
C GLU A 3 -10.81 5.19 -13.06
N ILE A 4 -10.89 4.83 -11.77
CA ILE A 4 -10.42 5.74 -10.71
C ILE A 4 -8.89 5.67 -10.63
N ALA A 5 -8.20 6.62 -11.26
CA ALA A 5 -6.76 6.81 -11.11
C ALA A 5 -6.37 7.01 -9.64
N ILE A 6 -5.19 6.52 -9.27
CA ILE A 6 -4.61 6.69 -7.94
C ILE A 6 -3.18 7.22 -8.04
N ASP A 7 -2.75 7.93 -7.01
CA ASP A 7 -1.43 8.55 -6.90
C ASP A 7 -0.58 7.83 -5.85
N ARG A 8 -1.24 7.25 -4.84
CA ARG A 8 -0.59 6.57 -3.72
C ARG A 8 -1.16 5.17 -3.52
N VAL A 9 -0.28 4.26 -3.09
CA VAL A 9 -0.68 2.98 -2.51
C VAL A 9 -0.04 2.83 -1.15
N PHE A 10 -0.85 2.47 -0.16
CA PHE A 10 -0.41 2.20 1.20
C PHE A 10 -0.83 0.79 1.62
N ILE A 11 0.14 -0.13 1.66
CA ILE A 11 -0.02 -1.46 2.27
C ILE A 11 0.60 -1.39 3.66
N GLY A 12 -0.24 -1.15 4.66
CA GLY A 12 0.19 -0.89 6.02
C GLY A 12 -0.97 -0.78 6.98
N SER A 13 -0.63 -0.57 8.26
CA SER A 13 -1.48 -0.46 9.45
C SER A 13 -1.42 -1.67 10.38
N CYS A 14 -1.81 -1.45 11.63
CA CYS A 14 -2.00 -2.53 12.61
C CYS A 14 -3.13 -3.51 12.24
N THR A 15 -3.96 -3.22 11.21
CA THR A 15 -5.06 -4.09 10.82
C THR A 15 -4.72 -5.03 9.66
N ASN A 16 -3.94 -4.59 8.67
CA ASN A 16 -3.78 -5.32 7.40
C ASN A 16 -2.33 -5.31 6.88
N ALA A 17 -1.37 -5.45 7.79
CA ALA A 17 0.05 -5.63 7.49
C ALA A 17 0.67 -6.73 8.36
N ARG A 18 -0.08 -7.83 8.54
CA ARG A 18 0.43 -9.07 9.13
C ARG A 18 1.28 -9.81 8.10
N LEU A 19 2.03 -10.81 8.55
CA LEU A 19 2.89 -11.57 7.65
C LEU A 19 2.09 -12.21 6.51
N GLU A 20 0.90 -12.77 6.78
CA GLU A 20 0.03 -13.33 5.74
C GLU A 20 -0.46 -12.28 4.71
N ASP A 21 -0.76 -11.05 5.16
CA ASP A 21 -1.18 -9.96 4.27
C ASP A 21 -0.06 -9.59 3.30
N LEU A 22 1.18 -9.50 3.82
CA LEU A 22 2.36 -9.17 3.03
C LEU A 22 2.70 -10.27 2.03
N ARG A 23 2.58 -11.54 2.40
CA ARG A 23 2.77 -12.69 1.48
C ARG A 23 1.77 -12.65 0.33
N ILE A 24 0.48 -12.48 0.62
CA ILE A 24 -0.57 -12.46 -0.42
C ILE A 24 -0.36 -11.26 -1.36
N ALA A 25 0.00 -10.09 -0.84
CA ALA A 25 0.35 -8.95 -1.67
C ALA A 25 1.63 -9.17 -2.49
N ALA A 26 2.64 -9.84 -1.92
CA ALA A 26 3.89 -10.18 -2.60
C ALA A 26 3.66 -11.08 -3.82
N GLU A 27 2.77 -12.06 -3.72
CA GLU A 27 2.39 -12.92 -4.85
C GLU A 27 1.76 -12.13 -6.01
N VAL A 28 1.04 -11.05 -5.70
CA VAL A 28 0.52 -10.14 -6.74
C VAL A 28 1.64 -9.30 -7.36
N VAL A 29 2.63 -8.85 -6.61
CA VAL A 29 3.65 -7.94 -7.17
C VAL A 29 4.85 -8.64 -7.81
N ARG A 30 5.09 -9.92 -7.50
CA ARG A 30 6.27 -10.68 -7.94
C ARG A 30 6.48 -10.61 -9.46
N GLY A 31 7.67 -10.18 -9.87
CA GLY A 31 8.05 -10.06 -11.29
C GLY A 31 7.37 -8.93 -12.05
N ARG A 32 6.58 -8.07 -11.39
CA ARG A 32 5.88 -6.93 -11.98
C ARG A 32 6.45 -5.62 -11.43
N LYS A 33 6.08 -4.48 -12.04
CA LYS A 33 6.54 -3.14 -11.64
C LYS A 33 5.36 -2.23 -11.35
N VAL A 34 5.50 -1.41 -10.31
CA VAL A 34 4.57 -0.33 -9.98
C VAL A 34 4.48 0.63 -11.15
N SER A 35 3.26 1.10 -11.44
CA SER A 35 3.00 2.10 -12.46
C SER A 35 3.77 3.40 -12.14
N GLN A 36 4.42 4.01 -13.14
CA GLN A 36 5.26 5.20 -12.97
C GLN A 36 4.55 6.41 -12.32
N ARG A 37 3.21 6.47 -12.40
CA ARG A 37 2.40 7.52 -11.79
C ARG A 37 2.12 7.31 -10.28
N VAL A 38 2.39 6.12 -9.75
CA VAL A 38 2.02 5.73 -8.39
C VAL A 38 3.26 5.69 -7.50
N ARG A 39 3.17 6.34 -6.35
CA ARG A 39 4.11 6.07 -5.24
C ARG A 39 3.50 5.03 -4.31
N ALA A 40 4.08 3.84 -4.30
CA ALA A 40 3.61 2.73 -3.50
C ALA A 40 4.54 2.46 -2.33
N MET A 41 3.98 2.18 -1.15
CA MET A 41 4.75 1.86 0.05
C MET A 41 4.16 0.68 0.81
N VAL A 42 5.05 -0.05 1.48
CA VAL A 42 4.72 -1.12 2.41
C VAL A 42 5.27 -0.79 3.79
N VAL A 43 4.40 -0.87 4.79
CA VAL A 43 4.70 -0.58 6.20
C VAL A 43 4.28 -1.78 7.05
N PRO A 44 5.22 -2.66 7.45
CA PRO A 44 4.90 -3.84 8.26
C PRO A 44 4.19 -3.48 9.56
N GLY A 45 3.25 -4.31 10.01
CA GLY A 45 2.41 -4.03 11.18
C GLY A 45 3.15 -4.03 12.52
N SER A 46 4.35 -4.61 12.57
CA SER A 46 5.24 -4.59 13.75
C SER A 46 6.68 -4.88 13.35
N ALA A 47 7.64 -4.57 14.23
CA ALA A 47 9.05 -4.92 14.01
C ALA A 47 9.27 -6.43 13.86
N ARG A 48 8.49 -7.26 14.58
CA ARG A 48 8.54 -8.72 14.44
C ARG A 48 8.10 -9.17 13.04
N VAL A 49 6.95 -8.67 12.56
CA VAL A 49 6.45 -8.98 11.20
C VAL A 49 7.44 -8.51 10.14
N LYS A 50 8.08 -7.35 10.34
CA LYS A 50 9.13 -6.86 9.44
C LYS A 50 10.28 -7.86 9.35
N ALA A 51 10.84 -8.28 10.49
CA ALA A 51 11.95 -9.21 10.52
C ALA A 51 11.59 -10.57 9.90
N GLU A 52 10.38 -11.09 10.16
CA GLU A 52 9.88 -12.33 9.55
C GLU A 52 9.71 -12.19 8.03
N ALA A 53 9.16 -11.06 7.56
CA ALA A 53 8.98 -10.78 6.12
C ALA A 53 10.32 -10.62 5.39
N GLU A 54 11.31 -9.99 6.02
CA GLU A 54 12.67 -9.84 5.49
C GLU A 54 13.41 -11.19 5.46
N ALA A 55 13.22 -12.05 6.47
CA ALA A 55 13.77 -13.41 6.46
C ALA A 55 13.20 -14.26 5.31
N GLU A 56 11.98 -13.97 4.86
CA GLU A 56 11.35 -14.60 3.68
C GLU A 56 11.68 -13.91 2.34
N GLY A 57 12.42 -12.79 2.37
CA GLY A 57 12.77 -12.01 1.19
C GLY A 57 11.58 -11.23 0.59
N LEU A 58 10.48 -11.04 1.33
CA LEU A 58 9.33 -10.28 0.84
C LEU A 58 9.68 -8.83 0.55
N ASP A 59 10.58 -8.27 1.36
CA ASP A 59 11.11 -6.92 1.21
C ASP A 59 11.81 -6.72 -0.14
N SER A 60 12.54 -7.73 -0.61
CA SER A 60 13.20 -7.73 -1.91
C SER A 60 12.18 -7.75 -3.05
N ILE A 61 11.14 -8.59 -2.96
CA ILE A 61 10.05 -8.63 -3.94
C ILE A 61 9.38 -7.26 -4.08
N PHE A 62 9.05 -6.61 -2.95
CA PHE A 62 8.42 -5.30 -2.97
C PHE A 62 9.34 -4.21 -3.52
N ARG A 63 10.61 -4.17 -3.09
CA ARG A 63 11.58 -3.18 -3.60
C ARG A 63 11.86 -3.37 -5.09
N GLU A 64 11.99 -4.61 -5.54
CA GLU A 64 12.13 -4.94 -6.97
C GLU A 64 10.91 -4.45 -7.75
N ALA A 65 9.69 -4.60 -7.23
CA ALA A 65 8.50 -4.07 -7.87
C ALA A 65 8.44 -2.53 -7.88
N GLY A 66 9.25 -1.85 -7.06
CA GLY A 66 9.30 -0.38 -6.96
C GLY A 66 8.50 0.17 -5.78
N PHE A 67 8.13 -0.67 -4.80
CA PHE A 67 7.57 -0.20 -3.54
C PHE A 67 8.67 0.31 -2.61
N GLU A 68 8.32 1.32 -1.83
CA GLU A 68 9.11 1.71 -0.68
C GLU A 68 8.86 0.75 0.48
N TRP A 69 9.89 0.00 0.88
CA TRP A 69 9.85 -0.84 2.07
C TRP A 69 10.24 -0.02 3.31
N ARG A 70 9.29 0.25 4.19
CA ARG A 70 9.49 1.14 5.35
C ARG A 70 9.71 0.40 6.66
N ASP A 71 10.05 1.13 7.71
CA ASP A 71 10.02 0.62 9.08
C ASP A 71 8.59 0.43 9.59
N ALA A 72 8.42 -0.49 10.53
CA ALA A 72 7.13 -0.73 11.15
C ALA A 72 6.66 0.51 11.92
N GLY A 73 5.40 0.90 11.73
CA GLY A 73 4.84 2.09 12.38
C GLY A 73 3.49 2.52 11.79
N CYS A 74 2.98 3.65 12.27
CA CYS A 74 1.68 4.17 11.82
C CYS A 74 1.71 4.76 10.39
N SER A 75 2.82 5.39 9.98
CA SER A 75 2.99 6.05 8.66
C SER A 75 1.69 6.77 8.23
N MET A 76 1.15 6.48 7.04
CA MET A 76 -0.03 7.16 6.50
C MET A 76 -1.34 6.90 7.27
N CYS A 77 -1.41 6.00 8.27
CA CYS A 77 -2.67 5.65 8.95
C CYS A 77 -3.35 6.83 9.66
N LEU A 78 -2.58 7.86 10.02
CA LEU A 78 -3.01 8.97 10.87
C LEU A 78 -2.68 10.36 10.29
N GLY A 79 -1.83 10.44 9.26
CA GLY A 79 -1.42 11.71 8.66
C GLY A 79 -0.68 12.67 9.62
N MET A 80 -0.05 12.14 10.67
CA MET A 80 0.69 12.93 11.68
C MET A 80 2.22 12.98 11.42
N ASN A 81 2.65 12.51 10.26
CA ASN A 81 4.05 12.45 9.84
C ASN A 81 4.13 12.88 8.35
N PRO A 82 5.33 12.98 7.76
CA PRO A 82 5.47 13.41 6.36
C PRO A 82 4.80 12.49 5.32
N ASP A 83 4.43 11.25 5.65
CA ASP A 83 3.67 10.39 4.74
C ASP A 83 2.18 10.79 4.78
N VAL A 84 1.84 11.81 3.99
CA VAL A 84 0.48 12.34 3.85
C VAL A 84 0.08 12.51 2.38
N LEU A 85 -1.22 12.43 2.12
CA LEU A 85 -1.82 12.81 0.85
C LEU A 85 -1.79 14.31 0.67
N GLN A 86 -1.44 14.74 -0.53
CA GLN A 86 -1.62 16.12 -0.98
C GLN A 86 -3.06 16.36 -1.44
N PRO A 87 -3.54 17.62 -1.44
CA PRO A 87 -4.86 17.94 -1.96
C PRO A 87 -5.07 17.41 -3.39
N GLY A 88 -6.17 16.69 -3.61
CA GLY A 88 -6.49 16.06 -4.89
C GLY A 88 -5.93 14.65 -5.09
N GLU A 89 -4.93 14.23 -4.31
CA GLU A 89 -4.37 12.87 -4.41
C GLU A 89 -5.37 11.80 -3.96
N ARG A 90 -5.28 10.63 -4.60
CA ARG A 90 -6.05 9.44 -4.28
C ARG A 90 -5.14 8.30 -3.82
N CYS A 91 -5.54 7.64 -2.74
CA CYS A 91 -4.83 6.51 -2.17
C CYS A 91 -5.67 5.23 -2.21
N ALA A 92 -5.10 4.13 -2.70
CA ALA A 92 -5.60 2.80 -2.37
C ALA A 92 -4.88 2.33 -1.09
N SER A 93 -5.63 2.14 0.00
CA SER A 93 -5.10 2.01 1.35
C SER A 93 -5.65 0.76 2.02
N THR A 94 -4.77 -0.01 2.65
CA THR A 94 -5.14 -1.13 3.52
C THR A 94 -5.38 -0.70 4.97
N SER A 95 -5.45 0.61 5.24
CA SER A 95 -5.92 1.08 6.55
C SER A 95 -7.40 0.71 6.76
N ASN A 96 -7.92 0.93 7.97
CA ASN A 96 -9.32 0.67 8.30
C ASN A 96 -10.19 1.95 8.36
N ARG A 97 -9.64 3.12 8.01
CA ARG A 97 -10.32 4.42 8.16
C ARG A 97 -10.02 5.34 6.98
N ASN A 98 -11.06 5.89 6.37
CA ASN A 98 -10.97 6.76 5.20
C ASN A 98 -11.81 8.05 5.30
N PHE A 99 -12.18 8.50 6.50
CA PHE A 99 -12.86 9.78 6.65
C PHE A 99 -11.98 10.95 6.14
N GLU A 100 -12.62 12.05 5.76
CA GLU A 100 -11.94 13.22 5.18
C GLU A 100 -10.80 13.72 6.06
N GLY A 101 -9.65 14.00 5.44
CA GLY A 101 -8.46 14.47 6.15
C GLY A 101 -7.64 13.37 6.85
N ARG A 102 -8.12 12.11 6.92
CA ARG A 102 -7.46 11.06 7.73
C ARG A 102 -6.02 10.77 7.33
N GLN A 103 -5.76 10.65 6.03
CA GLN A 103 -4.41 10.41 5.50
C GLN A 103 -3.79 11.68 4.90
N GLY A 104 -4.43 12.84 5.07
CA GLY A 104 -4.03 14.11 4.46
C GLY A 104 -5.24 14.96 4.05
N SER A 105 -5.14 16.27 4.24
CA SER A 105 -6.23 17.22 3.92
C SER A 105 -6.46 17.32 2.41
N GLY A 106 -7.71 17.28 1.97
CA GLY A 106 -8.09 17.34 0.56
C GLY A 106 -7.76 16.07 -0.26
N GLY A 107 -7.14 15.05 0.35
CA GLY A 107 -6.90 13.75 -0.26
C GLY A 107 -8.10 12.80 -0.11
N ARG A 108 -8.21 11.80 -1.00
CA ARG A 108 -9.26 10.77 -0.93
C ARG A 108 -8.66 9.39 -0.75
N THR A 109 -9.19 8.64 0.22
CA THR A 109 -8.73 7.29 0.54
C THR A 109 -9.79 6.26 0.17
N HIS A 110 -9.36 5.22 -0.55
CA HIS A 110 -10.16 4.05 -0.91
C HIS A 110 -9.66 2.87 -0.10
N LEU A 111 -10.52 2.33 0.77
CA LEU A 111 -10.19 1.15 1.56
C LEU A 111 -10.24 -0.10 0.70
N VAL A 112 -9.15 -0.85 0.67
CA VAL A 112 -9.01 -2.07 -0.14
C VAL A 112 -8.23 -3.14 0.63
N SER A 113 -8.35 -4.39 0.20
CA SER A 113 -7.54 -5.48 0.75
C SER A 113 -6.07 -5.38 0.27
N PRO A 114 -5.11 -6.03 0.95
CA PRO A 114 -3.71 -6.09 0.50
C PRO A 114 -3.49 -6.52 -0.96
N PRO A 115 -4.10 -7.60 -1.48
CA PRO A 115 -3.95 -7.98 -2.89
C PRO A 115 -4.52 -6.93 -3.85
N MET A 116 -5.60 -6.23 -3.46
CA MET A 116 -6.21 -5.17 -4.27
C MET A 116 -5.35 -3.89 -4.27
N ALA A 117 -4.72 -3.55 -3.15
CA ALA A 117 -3.77 -2.44 -3.07
C ALA A 117 -2.53 -2.72 -3.94
N ALA A 118 -1.99 -3.93 -3.86
CA ALA A 118 -0.92 -4.40 -4.73
C ALA A 118 -1.32 -4.31 -6.22
N ALA A 119 -2.50 -4.80 -6.56
CA ALA A 119 -3.04 -4.75 -7.90
C ALA A 119 -3.16 -3.32 -8.44
N ALA A 120 -3.70 -2.41 -7.63
CA ALA A 120 -3.86 -1.02 -7.99
C ALA A 120 -2.52 -0.29 -8.18
N ALA A 121 -1.49 -0.68 -7.41
CA ALA A 121 -0.13 -0.14 -7.57
C ALA A 121 0.45 -0.45 -8.95
N LEU A 122 0.22 -1.68 -9.45
CA LEU A 122 0.66 -2.11 -10.77
C LEU A 122 -0.13 -1.42 -11.89
N ALA A 123 -1.45 -1.33 -11.74
CA ALA A 123 -2.34 -0.78 -12.78
C ALA A 123 -2.35 0.76 -12.84
N GLY A 124 -2.01 1.44 -11.75
CA GLY A 124 -2.09 2.90 -11.63
C GLY A 124 -3.50 3.47 -11.46
N HIS A 125 -4.47 2.60 -11.19
CA HIS A 125 -5.87 2.92 -10.94
C HIS A 125 -6.51 1.79 -10.13
N LEU A 126 -7.69 2.02 -9.55
CA LEU A 126 -8.45 0.98 -8.88
C LEU A 126 -8.87 -0.11 -9.88
N VAL A 127 -8.41 -1.34 -9.66
CA VAL A 127 -8.63 -2.50 -10.52
C VAL A 127 -8.99 -3.71 -9.67
N ASP A 128 -9.73 -4.65 -10.24
CA ASP A 128 -9.97 -5.96 -9.64
C ASP A 128 -8.73 -6.85 -9.79
N VAL A 129 -8.19 -7.36 -8.67
CA VAL A 129 -7.01 -8.24 -8.68
C VAL A 129 -7.20 -9.50 -9.54
N ARG A 130 -8.44 -9.95 -9.78
CA ARG A 130 -8.74 -11.10 -10.65
C ARG A 130 -8.54 -10.83 -12.13
N ARG A 131 -8.26 -9.58 -12.51
CA ARG A 131 -8.05 -9.13 -13.89
C ARG A 131 -6.59 -8.84 -14.22
N LEU A 132 -5.66 -9.21 -13.33
CA LEU A 132 -4.20 -9.07 -13.48
C LEU A 132 -3.49 -10.36 -13.85
#